data_AF-A0A654M137-F1
#
_entry.id   AF-A0A654M137-F1
#
_cell.length_a   1.000
_cell.length_b   1.000
_cell.length_c   1.000
_cell.angle_alpha   90.00
_cell.angle_beta   90.00
_cell.angle_gamma   90.00
#
_symmetry.space_group_name_H-M   'P 1'
#
loop_
_entity.id
_entity.type
_entity.pdbx_description
1 polymer ?
#
loop_
_entity_poly.entity_id
_entity_poly.type
_entity_poly.pdbx_seq_one_letter_code
_entity_poly.pdbx_strand_id
1 'polypeptide(L)'
;MSNILIILISLACITDFQEAFSINGTSSLKILQSYALSKINTDRLNVGLNPLSLSDNKAAQYHASEILQSEILSHWSKNGLKPYMLYSLHNGTGYVQQNIGQISYINTDDVMKGMTSHSFCTSDSRLYCEPLDPFDAIDKLENSMMFDDFLCCHDGHKNNILNKLHTNVSIGIAFNEYYFVLVQNFENNYLRYNLSNENDEYLLEAKMLDPKKNLQLSHISFYIDNLPNEREYEVNKNKLNYSMGDLGLIVSKPLEFYEQYVQPESYRIIEAENWDILDDRINLSFKFPDDFVLNDRIITMVLYAANKTMNTSTHDTDEGTSPREVVPLTSYVIHNKAVLRFD
;
A
#
# COMPACT_ATOMS: atom_id res chain seq x y z
N MET A 1 -39.99 6.27 12.35
CA MET A 1 -38.97 6.61 11.33
C MET A 1 -37.71 5.89 11.78
N SER A 2 -37.35 4.80 11.10
CA SER A 2 -36.18 4.00 11.46
C SER A 2 -34.96 4.64 10.82
N ASN A 3 -34.07 5.20 11.62
CA ASN A 3 -32.74 5.60 11.19
C ASN A 3 -31.89 4.33 11.16
N ILE A 4 -31.24 4.05 10.04
CA ILE A 4 -30.41 2.87 9.86
C ILE A 4 -28.95 3.32 9.98
N LEU A 5 -28.22 2.82 10.98
CA LEU A 5 -26.76 2.81 10.95
C LEU A 5 -26.36 1.91 9.78
N ILE A 6 -26.02 2.50 8.63
CA ILE A 6 -25.52 1.74 7.49
C ILE A 6 -24.00 1.88 7.49
N ILE A 7 -23.32 0.76 7.67
CA ILE A 7 -21.94 0.59 7.23
C ILE A 7 -21.99 0.75 5.70
N LEU A 8 -21.47 1.85 5.14
CA LEU A 8 -21.27 1.93 3.69
C LEU A 8 -20.09 1.01 3.33
N ILE A 9 -20.42 -0.27 3.13
CA ILE A 9 -20.07 -1.17 2.02
C ILE A 9 -21.18 -2.25 2.11
N SER A 10 -21.98 -2.45 1.05
CA SER A 10 -23.11 -3.40 0.95
C SER A 10 -23.39 -4.31 2.18
N LEU A 11 -24.40 -3.91 2.99
CA LEU A 11 -24.98 -4.43 4.25
C LEU A 11 -24.92 -5.97 4.55
N ALA A 12 -24.97 -6.51 5.80
CA ALA A 12 -25.20 -6.07 7.21
C ALA A 12 -24.83 -7.23 8.20
N CYS A 13 -24.50 -7.05 9.50
CA CYS A 13 -25.42 -7.04 10.67
C CYS A 13 -24.68 -6.91 12.04
N ILE A 14 -25.42 -6.58 13.13
CA ILE A 14 -25.01 -6.02 14.45
C ILE A 14 -25.10 -7.05 15.63
N THR A 15 -24.29 -6.93 16.71
CA THR A 15 -24.70 -6.71 18.16
C THR A 15 -23.53 -6.61 19.19
N ASP A 16 -23.62 -5.55 20.02
CA ASP A 16 -23.21 -5.27 21.43
C ASP A 16 -21.76 -5.41 21.97
N PHE A 17 -21.13 -4.30 22.41
CA PHE A 17 -20.94 -3.91 23.85
C PHE A 17 -20.14 -2.57 24.04
N GLN A 18 -20.40 -1.87 25.16
CA GLN A 18 -19.87 -0.57 25.61
C GLN A 18 -18.48 -0.60 26.29
N GLU A 19 -17.66 0.45 26.13
CA GLU A 19 -17.21 1.36 27.22
C GLU A 19 -16.40 2.56 26.68
N ALA A 20 -16.91 3.78 26.89
CA ALA A 20 -16.27 5.02 26.46
C ALA A 20 -15.13 5.45 27.40
N PHE A 21 -13.90 5.48 26.90
CA PHE A 21 -12.73 6.01 27.62
C PHE A 21 -12.19 7.27 26.94
N SER A 22 -12.14 8.38 27.69
CA SER A 22 -11.46 9.62 27.32
C SER A 22 -9.95 9.45 27.54
N ILE A 23 -9.15 9.44 26.47
CA ILE A 23 -7.69 9.18 26.53
C ILE A 23 -6.93 10.29 25.78
N ASN A 24 -5.87 10.83 26.40
CA ASN A 24 -4.92 11.77 25.79
C ASN A 24 -4.48 11.32 24.37
N GLY A 25 -4.63 12.22 23.38
CA GLY A 25 -4.65 11.88 21.94
C GLY A 25 -3.52 10.99 21.41
N THR A 26 -2.26 11.23 21.82
CA THR A 26 -1.12 10.43 21.31
C THR A 26 -1.01 9.05 21.96
N SER A 27 -1.38 8.92 23.24
CA SER A 27 -1.39 7.63 23.95
C SER A 27 -2.57 6.77 23.51
N SER A 28 -3.71 7.41 23.23
CA SER A 28 -4.91 6.77 22.69
C SER A 28 -4.64 6.15 21.31
N LEU A 29 -4.01 6.90 20.41
CA LEU A 29 -3.74 6.43 19.05
C LEU A 29 -2.88 5.17 19.00
N LYS A 30 -1.81 5.10 19.82
CA LYS A 30 -0.95 3.92 19.88
C LYS A 30 -1.67 2.67 20.39
N ILE A 31 -2.61 2.84 21.33
CA ILE A 31 -3.44 1.74 21.84
C ILE A 31 -4.33 1.21 20.70
N LEU A 32 -4.99 2.09 19.96
CA LEU A 32 -5.84 1.72 18.83
C LEU A 32 -5.05 1.04 17.70
N GLN A 33 -3.86 1.56 17.36
CA GLN A 33 -2.97 0.92 16.38
C GLN A 33 -2.52 -0.47 16.83
N SER A 34 -2.20 -0.64 18.12
CA SER A 34 -1.83 -1.94 18.68
C SER A 34 -3.01 -2.91 18.66
N TYR A 35 -4.22 -2.41 18.91
CA TYR A 35 -5.44 -3.20 18.83
C TYR A 35 -5.74 -3.64 17.39
N ALA A 36 -5.71 -2.74 16.41
CA ALA A 36 -5.86 -3.07 15.00
C ALA A 36 -4.80 -4.10 14.53
N LEU A 37 -3.54 -3.90 14.91
CA LEU A 37 -2.48 -4.89 14.63
C LEU A 37 -2.80 -6.27 15.22
N SER A 38 -3.39 -6.32 16.42
CA SER A 38 -3.78 -7.59 17.04
C SER A 38 -4.86 -8.32 16.23
N LYS A 39 -5.84 -7.60 15.67
CA LYS A 39 -6.87 -8.16 14.78
C LYS A 39 -6.26 -8.76 13.52
N ILE A 40 -5.46 -7.96 12.81
CA ILE A 40 -4.71 -8.38 11.61
C ILE A 40 -3.89 -9.65 11.91
N ASN A 41 -3.17 -9.67 13.03
CA ASN A 41 -2.31 -10.80 13.39
C ASN A 41 -3.11 -12.03 13.83
N THR A 42 -4.28 -11.87 14.46
CA THR A 42 -5.18 -12.99 14.73
C THR A 42 -5.62 -13.65 13.43
N ASP A 43 -6.05 -12.87 12.43
CA ASP A 43 -6.46 -13.41 11.13
C ASP A 43 -5.34 -14.14 10.41
N ARG A 44 -4.12 -13.57 10.45
CA ARG A 44 -2.93 -14.20 9.87
C ARG A 44 -2.56 -15.52 10.59
N LEU A 45 -2.61 -15.54 11.92
CA LEU A 45 -2.33 -16.75 12.70
C LEU A 45 -3.36 -17.85 12.46
N ASN A 46 -4.64 -17.50 12.27
CA ASN A 46 -5.71 -18.46 11.98
C ASN A 46 -5.48 -19.25 10.68
N VAL A 47 -4.71 -18.70 9.74
CA VAL A 47 -4.32 -19.37 8.49
C VAL A 47 -2.85 -19.82 8.48
N GLY A 48 -2.17 -19.79 9.63
CA GLY A 48 -0.79 -20.27 9.79
C GLY A 48 0.29 -19.33 9.23
N LEU A 49 -0.01 -18.05 9.04
CA LEU A 49 0.96 -17.04 8.62
C LEU A 49 1.66 -16.40 9.81
N ASN A 50 2.88 -15.89 9.56
CA ASN A 50 3.62 -15.14 10.56
C ASN A 50 2.93 -13.81 10.89
N PRO A 51 2.90 -13.41 12.17
CA PRO A 51 2.41 -12.09 12.55
C PRO A 51 3.32 -10.98 12.00
N LEU A 52 2.71 -9.85 11.69
CA LEU A 52 3.37 -8.62 11.27
C LEU A 52 3.83 -7.81 12.49
N SER A 53 4.88 -7.03 12.29
CA SER A 53 5.31 -6.02 13.25
C SER A 53 4.78 -4.63 12.87
N LEU A 54 4.44 -3.80 13.86
CA LEU A 54 4.07 -2.41 13.60
C LEU A 54 5.25 -1.64 13.00
N SER A 55 5.00 -0.85 11.97
CA SER A 55 5.96 0.07 11.35
C SER A 55 5.72 1.50 11.83
N ASP A 56 6.80 2.27 11.97
CA ASP A 56 6.75 3.67 12.39
C ASP A 56 6.52 4.67 11.23
N ASN A 57 6.43 4.18 9.98
CA ASN A 57 6.18 5.00 8.80
C ASN A 57 4.89 5.84 8.95
N LYS A 58 4.95 7.13 8.58
CA LYS A 58 3.86 8.09 8.83
C LYS A 58 2.85 8.23 7.70
N ALA A 59 3.07 7.60 6.54
CA ALA A 59 2.20 7.72 5.38
C ALA A 59 0.75 7.29 5.68
N ALA A 60 0.56 6.18 6.39
CA ALA A 60 -0.78 5.69 6.73
C ALA A 60 -1.53 6.70 7.62
N GLN A 61 -0.87 7.26 8.64
CA GLN A 61 -1.48 8.25 9.54
C GLN A 61 -1.77 9.58 8.84
N TYR A 62 -0.86 10.04 7.97
CA TYR A 62 -1.09 11.23 7.15
C TYR A 62 -2.35 11.04 6.30
N HIS A 63 -2.44 9.91 5.59
CA HIS A 63 -3.57 9.64 4.70
C HIS A 63 -4.89 9.48 5.45
N ALA A 64 -4.90 8.77 6.59
CA ALA A 64 -6.10 8.67 7.43
C ALA A 64 -6.62 10.05 7.86
N SER A 65 -5.70 10.96 8.23
CA SER A 65 -6.05 12.33 8.64
C SER A 65 -6.62 13.14 7.47
N GLU A 66 -6.09 12.95 6.26
CA GLU A 66 -6.58 13.62 5.06
C GLU A 66 -7.97 13.14 4.62
N ILE A 67 -8.22 11.83 4.71
CA ILE A 67 -9.54 11.23 4.47
C ILE A 67 -10.54 11.76 5.48
N LEU A 68 -10.21 11.81 6.78
CA LEU A 68 -11.09 12.40 7.80
C LEU A 68 -11.44 13.86 7.48
N GLN A 69 -10.47 14.65 7.02
CA GLN A 69 -10.70 16.07 6.69
C GLN A 69 -11.52 16.28 5.42
N SER A 70 -11.48 15.35 4.47
CA SER A 70 -12.28 15.44 3.23
C SER A 70 -13.60 14.72 3.30
N GLU A 71 -13.73 13.73 4.18
CA GLU A 71 -14.77 12.72 4.17
C GLU A 71 -14.93 12.03 2.80
N ILE A 72 -13.81 11.85 2.08
CA ILE A 72 -13.74 11.14 0.79
C ILE A 72 -12.79 9.96 0.94
N LEU A 73 -13.32 8.74 0.86
CA LEU A 73 -12.52 7.52 0.81
C LEU A 73 -11.79 7.43 -0.52
N SER A 74 -10.45 7.48 -0.49
CA SER A 74 -9.63 7.34 -1.68
C SER A 74 -8.27 6.72 -1.38
N HIS A 75 -7.70 6.02 -2.36
CA HIS A 75 -6.29 5.61 -2.33
C HIS A 75 -5.33 6.74 -2.75
N TRP A 76 -5.84 7.80 -3.37
CA TRP A 76 -5.03 8.95 -3.77
C TRP A 76 -5.08 10.01 -2.69
N SER A 77 -3.91 10.54 -2.34
CA SER A 77 -3.89 11.77 -1.56
C SER A 77 -4.48 12.93 -2.36
N LYS A 78 -4.92 14.00 -1.70
CA LYS A 78 -5.43 15.24 -2.33
C LYS A 78 -4.43 15.86 -3.31
N ASN A 79 -3.14 15.64 -3.08
CA ASN A 79 -2.06 16.09 -3.96
C ASN A 79 -1.78 15.11 -5.11
N GLY A 80 -2.60 14.08 -5.29
CA GLY A 80 -2.50 13.08 -6.36
C GLY A 80 -1.46 12.00 -6.13
N LEU A 81 -0.94 11.83 -4.91
CA LEU A 81 0.04 10.78 -4.61
C LEU A 81 -0.66 9.43 -4.47
N LYS A 82 -0.12 8.41 -5.16
CA LYS A 82 -0.49 7.02 -4.92
C LYS A 82 0.15 6.49 -3.61
N PRO A 83 -0.33 5.38 -3.05
CA PRO A 83 0.15 4.88 -1.76
C PRO A 83 1.67 4.66 -1.66
N TYR A 84 2.30 4.09 -2.70
CA TYR A 84 3.75 3.88 -2.71
C TYR A 84 4.55 5.18 -2.79
N MET A 85 4.02 6.22 -3.43
CA MET A 85 4.65 7.55 -3.48
C MET A 85 4.61 8.21 -2.11
N LEU A 86 3.45 8.21 -1.46
CA LEU A 86 3.30 8.75 -0.12
C LEU A 86 4.16 7.97 0.90
N TYR A 87 4.21 6.64 0.77
CA TYR A 87 5.05 5.78 1.60
C TYR A 87 6.54 6.13 1.50
N SER A 88 7.08 6.25 0.28
CA SER A 88 8.47 6.65 0.06
C SER A 88 8.76 8.09 0.54
N LEU A 89 7.82 9.02 0.35
CA LEU A 89 7.93 10.40 0.85
C LEU A 89 8.09 10.45 2.38
N HIS A 90 7.48 9.50 3.09
CA HIS A 90 7.63 9.32 4.54
C HIS A 90 8.76 8.34 4.92
N ASN A 91 9.82 8.26 4.10
CA ASN A 91 11.02 7.44 4.31
C ASN A 91 10.76 5.93 4.30
N GLY A 92 9.70 5.48 3.64
CA GLY A 92 9.43 4.07 3.41
C GLY A 92 10.39 3.48 2.38
N THR A 93 11.00 2.34 2.72
CA THR A 93 11.98 1.64 1.86
C THR A 93 11.51 0.25 1.43
N GLY A 94 10.41 -0.27 1.99
CA GLY A 94 9.82 -1.54 1.56
C GLY A 94 8.98 -1.41 0.30
N TYR A 95 8.46 -2.54 -0.19
CA TYR A 95 7.31 -2.55 -1.09
C TYR A 95 6.03 -2.42 -0.27
N VAL A 96 5.06 -1.63 -0.72
CA VAL A 96 3.84 -1.33 0.06
C VAL A 96 2.54 -1.63 -0.70
N GLN A 97 1.56 -2.18 0.01
CA GLN A 97 0.19 -2.37 -0.43
C GLN A 97 -0.78 -1.79 0.61
N GLN A 98 -1.84 -1.12 0.17
CA GLN A 98 -2.71 -0.37 1.06
C GLN A 98 -4.13 -0.95 1.10
N ASN A 99 -4.67 -1.10 2.31
CA ASN A 99 -6.10 -1.16 2.55
C ASN A 99 -6.57 0.16 3.17
N ILE A 100 -7.78 0.59 2.82
CA ILE A 100 -8.46 1.72 3.46
C ILE A 100 -9.89 1.32 3.80
N GLY A 101 -10.36 1.76 4.96
CA GLY A 101 -11.73 1.53 5.41
C GLY A 101 -12.26 2.74 6.16
N GLN A 102 -13.57 2.92 6.13
CA GLN A 102 -14.23 3.96 6.92
C GLN A 102 -15.56 3.49 7.50
N ILE A 103 -15.91 4.06 8.65
CA ILE A 103 -17.26 3.98 9.22
C ILE A 103 -17.79 5.39 9.37
N SER A 104 -19.02 5.59 8.90
CA SER A 104 -19.64 6.90 8.85
C SER A 104 -21.16 6.75 8.86
N TYR A 105 -21.87 7.69 9.46
CA TYR A 105 -23.33 7.77 9.30
C TYR A 105 -23.67 8.21 7.89
N ILE A 106 -24.49 7.42 7.18
CA ILE A 106 -24.90 7.74 5.80
C ILE A 106 -26.35 8.20 5.79
N ASN A 107 -26.66 9.09 4.87
CA ASN A 107 -28.02 9.55 4.66
C ASN A 107 -28.66 8.86 3.45
N THR A 108 -29.84 8.27 3.64
CA THR A 108 -30.64 7.66 2.56
C THR A 108 -31.77 8.55 2.05
N ASP A 109 -32.03 9.70 2.69
CA ASP A 109 -33.05 10.68 2.30
C ASP A 109 -32.50 11.65 1.25
N ASP A 110 -33.23 11.82 0.16
CA ASP A 110 -32.86 12.70 -0.94
C ASP A 110 -32.70 14.18 -0.53
N VAL A 111 -33.37 14.62 0.56
CA VAL A 111 -33.29 16.01 1.05
C VAL A 111 -31.93 16.32 1.69
N MET A 112 -31.21 15.31 2.15
CA MET A 112 -29.96 15.43 2.89
C MET A 112 -28.78 14.78 2.12
N LYS A 113 -29.02 14.47 0.85
CA LYS A 113 -28.04 13.89 -0.08
C LYS A 113 -26.92 14.90 -0.34
N GLY A 114 -25.68 14.51 -0.01
CA GLY A 114 -24.49 15.37 -0.14
C GLY A 114 -24.07 16.07 1.16
N MET A 115 -24.73 15.80 2.29
CA MET A 115 -24.26 16.20 3.62
C MET A 115 -23.18 15.24 4.14
N THR A 116 -22.19 15.80 4.83
CA THR A 116 -21.17 15.04 5.59
C THR A 116 -21.80 14.37 6.82
N SER A 117 -21.24 13.26 7.28
CA SER A 117 -21.74 12.58 8.49
C SER A 117 -21.74 13.50 9.70
N HIS A 118 -20.73 14.37 9.79
CA HIS A 118 -20.67 15.39 10.83
C HIS A 118 -21.83 16.40 10.73
N SER A 119 -22.07 16.97 9.54
CA SER A 119 -23.16 17.95 9.36
C SER A 119 -24.55 17.36 9.65
N PHE A 120 -24.71 16.05 9.42
CA PHE A 120 -25.95 15.33 9.65
C PHE A 120 -26.22 14.99 11.12
N CYS A 121 -25.19 14.87 11.95
CA CYS A 121 -25.31 14.40 13.33
C CYS A 121 -25.22 15.53 14.37
N THR A 122 -25.12 16.80 13.94
CA THR A 122 -25.03 17.96 14.83
C THR A 122 -26.41 18.53 15.19
N SER A 123 -26.47 19.25 16.31
CA SER A 123 -27.70 19.62 17.05
C SER A 123 -28.75 20.45 16.30
N ASP A 124 -28.45 20.96 15.11
CA ASP A 124 -29.43 21.67 14.26
C ASP A 124 -30.24 20.71 13.36
N SER A 125 -29.74 19.49 13.17
CA SER A 125 -30.46 18.38 12.56
C SER A 125 -31.31 17.71 13.66
N ARG A 126 -32.57 17.34 13.38
CA ARG A 126 -33.47 16.69 14.37
C ARG A 126 -33.11 15.21 14.65
N LEU A 127 -31.85 14.85 14.47
CA LEU A 127 -31.35 13.47 14.50
C LEU A 127 -30.29 13.30 15.57
N TYR A 128 -30.48 12.28 16.40
CA TYR A 128 -29.50 11.83 17.36
C TYR A 128 -28.67 10.72 16.73
N CYS A 129 -27.36 10.92 16.60
CA CYS A 129 -26.40 9.90 16.24
C CYS A 129 -25.61 9.50 17.49
N GLU A 130 -25.42 8.21 17.70
CA GLU A 130 -24.54 7.73 18.77
C GLU A 130 -23.07 7.95 18.39
N PRO A 131 -22.22 8.49 19.28
CA PRO A 131 -20.80 8.60 19.01
C PRO A 131 -20.18 7.23 18.70
N LEU A 132 -19.29 7.18 17.72
CA LEU A 132 -18.57 5.96 17.34
C LEU A 132 -17.59 5.53 18.46
N ASP A 133 -17.60 4.24 18.79
CA ASP A 133 -16.53 3.62 19.56
C ASP A 133 -15.40 3.20 18.60
N PRO A 134 -14.17 3.73 18.77
CA PRO A 134 -13.06 3.41 17.87
C PRO A 134 -12.62 1.94 17.93
N PHE A 135 -12.84 1.21 19.03
CA PHE A 135 -12.50 -0.22 19.10
C PHE A 135 -13.49 -1.07 18.29
N ASP A 136 -14.78 -0.82 18.48
CA ASP A 136 -15.85 -1.44 17.67
C ASP A 136 -15.69 -1.09 16.18
N ALA A 137 -15.28 0.14 15.87
CA ALA A 137 -15.03 0.54 14.49
C ALA A 137 -13.87 -0.24 13.84
N ILE A 138 -12.79 -0.48 14.58
CA ILE A 138 -11.69 -1.35 14.13
C ILE A 138 -12.20 -2.78 13.91
N ASP A 139 -12.92 -3.35 14.86
CA ASP A 139 -13.45 -4.71 14.76
C ASP A 139 -14.33 -4.89 13.52
N LYS A 140 -15.23 -3.95 13.26
CA LYS A 140 -16.11 -3.96 12.08
C LYS A 140 -15.35 -3.82 10.77
N LEU A 141 -14.38 -2.91 10.70
CA LEU A 141 -13.60 -2.71 9.47
C LEU A 141 -12.70 -3.90 9.16
N GLU A 142 -11.99 -4.45 10.14
CA GLU A 142 -11.15 -5.64 9.97
C GLU A 142 -11.99 -6.85 9.56
N ASN A 143 -13.13 -7.07 10.23
CA ASN A 143 -14.05 -8.15 9.88
C ASN A 143 -14.59 -8.00 8.46
N SER A 144 -15.02 -6.79 8.07
CA SER A 144 -15.50 -6.52 6.72
C SER A 144 -14.43 -6.76 5.66
N MET A 145 -13.21 -6.23 5.85
CA MET A 145 -12.09 -6.44 4.91
C MET A 145 -11.67 -7.92 4.79
N MET A 146 -11.89 -8.73 5.83
CA MET A 146 -11.49 -10.14 5.85
C MET A 146 -12.56 -11.11 5.35
N PHE A 147 -13.83 -10.81 5.58
CA PHE A 147 -14.94 -11.76 5.39
C PHE A 147 -16.03 -11.25 4.45
N ASP A 148 -16.18 -9.93 4.26
CA ASP A 148 -17.24 -9.30 3.46
C ASP A 148 -16.69 -8.42 2.32
N ASP A 149 -15.54 -8.80 1.76
CA ASP A 149 -14.76 -7.95 0.84
C ASP A 149 -15.07 -8.17 -0.66
N PHE A 150 -15.69 -9.30 -0.99
CA PHE A 150 -15.87 -9.74 -2.37
C PHE A 150 -16.63 -8.72 -3.24
N LEU A 151 -17.74 -8.16 -2.72
CA LEU A 151 -18.63 -7.31 -3.52
C LEU A 151 -18.01 -5.93 -3.84
N CYS A 152 -17.22 -5.35 -2.93
CA CYS A 152 -16.56 -4.08 -3.21
C CYS A 152 -15.28 -4.29 -4.03
N CYS A 153 -14.53 -5.34 -3.72
CA CYS A 153 -13.09 -5.33 -3.93
C CYS A 153 -12.53 -6.68 -4.38
N HIS A 154 -13.39 -7.67 -4.64
CA HIS A 154 -13.02 -9.03 -5.08
C HIS A 154 -11.96 -9.67 -4.16
N ASP A 155 -12.16 -9.56 -2.85
CA ASP A 155 -11.23 -10.03 -1.79
C ASP A 155 -9.86 -9.35 -1.83
N GLY A 156 -9.72 -8.20 -2.49
CA GLY A 156 -8.47 -7.44 -2.58
C GLY A 156 -7.87 -7.08 -1.21
N HIS A 157 -8.69 -6.65 -0.25
CA HIS A 157 -8.25 -6.30 1.09
C HIS A 157 -7.84 -7.54 1.88
N LYS A 158 -8.66 -8.60 1.83
CA LYS A 158 -8.36 -9.91 2.45
C LYS A 158 -7.06 -10.49 1.93
N ASN A 159 -6.87 -10.50 0.61
CA ASN A 159 -5.67 -11.00 -0.04
C ASN A 159 -4.44 -10.20 0.38
N ASN A 160 -4.58 -8.89 0.60
CA ASN A 160 -3.53 -8.04 1.14
C ASN A 160 -3.19 -8.40 2.60
N ILE A 161 -4.19 -8.49 3.49
CA ILE A 161 -4.01 -8.86 4.90
C ILE A 161 -3.30 -10.22 5.04
N LEU A 162 -3.69 -11.19 4.20
CA LEU A 162 -3.16 -12.55 4.20
C LEU A 162 -1.95 -12.76 3.30
N ASN A 163 -1.38 -11.71 2.70
CA ASN A 163 -0.20 -11.89 1.88
C ASN A 163 1.00 -12.30 2.75
N LYS A 164 1.55 -13.48 2.47
CA LYS A 164 2.68 -14.10 3.17
C LYS A 164 4.00 -13.31 3.04
N LEU A 165 4.06 -12.40 2.07
CA LEU A 165 5.24 -11.58 1.79
C LEU A 165 5.35 -10.36 2.70
N HIS A 166 4.28 -9.96 3.39
CA HIS A 166 4.37 -8.85 4.34
C HIS A 166 5.16 -9.23 5.59
N THR A 167 5.96 -8.27 6.06
CA THR A 167 6.74 -8.36 7.30
C THR A 167 6.27 -7.35 8.34
N ASN A 168 5.75 -6.21 7.88
CA ASN A 168 5.29 -5.13 8.72
C ASN A 168 3.97 -4.55 8.20
N VAL A 169 3.34 -3.73 9.04
CA VAL A 169 2.22 -2.87 8.65
C VAL A 169 2.35 -1.52 9.38
N SER A 170 2.20 -0.41 8.67
CA SER A 170 1.95 0.91 9.28
C SER A 170 0.45 1.19 9.27
N ILE A 171 -0.07 1.64 10.41
CA ILE A 171 -1.52 1.81 10.63
C ILE A 171 -1.81 3.28 10.89
N GLY A 172 -2.70 3.87 10.09
CA GLY A 172 -3.23 5.21 10.29
C GLY A 172 -4.66 5.13 10.81
N ILE A 173 -4.96 5.88 11.87
CA ILE A 173 -6.30 5.97 12.44
C ILE A 173 -6.64 7.44 12.65
N ALA A 174 -7.76 7.88 12.10
CA ALA A 174 -8.27 9.22 12.30
C ALA A 174 -9.78 9.17 12.44
N PHE A 175 -10.32 9.83 13.46
CA PHE A 175 -11.76 9.82 13.70
C PHE A 175 -12.24 11.08 14.42
N ASN A 176 -13.53 11.34 14.29
CA ASN A 176 -14.31 12.25 15.13
C ASN A 176 -15.50 11.45 15.71
N GLU A 177 -16.47 12.13 16.32
CA GLU A 177 -17.64 11.47 16.93
C GLU A 177 -18.46 10.62 15.94
N TYR A 178 -18.46 10.93 14.65
CA TYR A 178 -19.39 10.35 13.66
C TYR A 178 -18.72 9.80 12.41
N TYR A 179 -17.39 9.86 12.34
CA TYR A 179 -16.59 9.43 11.20
C TYR A 179 -15.30 8.78 11.70
N PHE A 180 -15.00 7.58 11.20
CA PHE A 180 -13.80 6.82 11.54
C PHE A 180 -13.11 6.35 10.27
N VAL A 181 -11.78 6.46 10.23
CA VAL A 181 -10.92 6.02 9.13
C VAL A 181 -9.83 5.10 9.64
N LEU A 182 -9.63 4.00 8.93
CA LEU A 182 -8.52 3.08 9.09
C LEU A 182 -7.75 2.98 7.77
N VAL A 183 -6.44 3.24 7.81
CA VAL A 183 -5.52 3.02 6.69
C VAL A 183 -4.47 2.01 7.12
N GLN A 184 -4.31 0.93 6.37
CA GLN A 184 -3.30 -0.09 6.61
C GLN A 184 -2.33 -0.12 5.43
N ASN A 185 -1.07 0.23 5.64
CA ASN A 185 -0.01 0.07 4.65
C ASN A 185 0.80 -1.18 5.01
N PHE A 186 0.57 -2.28 4.31
CA PHE A 186 1.30 -3.53 4.46
C PHE A 186 2.64 -3.47 3.73
N GLU A 187 3.72 -3.86 4.40
CA GLU A 187 5.09 -3.60 3.97
C GLU A 187 5.90 -4.88 3.83
N ASN A 188 6.68 -4.96 2.75
CA ASN A 188 7.72 -5.96 2.53
C ASN A 188 9.07 -5.33 2.84
N ASN A 189 9.56 -5.47 4.08
CA ASN A 189 10.85 -4.93 4.51
C ASN A 189 11.91 -6.02 4.50
N TYR A 190 12.38 -6.38 3.31
CA TYR A 190 13.41 -7.41 3.12
C TYR A 190 14.83 -6.87 3.03
N LEU A 191 14.97 -5.57 2.74
CA LEU A 191 16.24 -4.93 2.44
C LEU A 191 16.44 -3.71 3.32
N ARG A 192 17.69 -3.51 3.76
CA ARG A 192 18.21 -2.19 4.04
C ARG A 192 19.10 -1.82 2.86
N TYR A 193 18.82 -0.71 2.17
CA TYR A 193 19.60 -0.30 1.01
C TYR A 193 19.95 1.18 1.03
N ASN A 194 20.94 1.53 0.21
CA ASN A 194 21.31 2.86 -0.19
C ASN A 194 21.29 2.90 -1.72
N LEU A 195 20.59 3.89 -2.27
CA LEU A 195 20.59 4.17 -3.71
C LEU A 195 21.20 5.54 -3.91
N SER A 196 22.34 5.60 -4.59
CA SER A 196 22.97 6.85 -5.01
C SER A 196 23.00 6.96 -6.53
N ASN A 197 23.16 8.19 -7.01
CA ASN A 197 23.45 8.46 -8.41
C ASN A 197 24.75 9.29 -8.45
N GLU A 198 25.77 8.76 -9.10
CA GLU A 198 27.07 9.40 -9.26
C GLU A 198 27.46 9.37 -10.75
N ASN A 199 27.63 10.55 -11.36
CA ASN A 199 28.01 10.68 -12.78
C ASN A 199 27.10 9.88 -13.74
N ASP A 200 25.78 10.00 -13.56
CA ASP A 200 24.74 9.30 -14.34
C ASP A 200 24.71 7.77 -14.16
N GLU A 201 25.47 7.23 -13.21
CA GLU A 201 25.42 5.83 -12.79
C GLU A 201 24.66 5.69 -11.48
N TYR A 202 23.64 4.82 -11.46
CA TYR A 202 22.94 4.47 -10.25
C TYR A 202 23.65 3.32 -9.56
N LEU A 203 23.98 3.50 -8.28
CA LEU A 203 24.58 2.48 -7.43
C LEU A 203 23.56 2.06 -6.35
N LEU A 204 23.18 0.77 -6.37
CA LEU A 204 22.34 0.16 -5.35
C LEU A 204 23.18 -0.77 -4.47
N GLU A 205 23.40 -0.36 -3.24
CA GLU A 205 24.02 -1.18 -2.19
C GLU A 205 22.93 -1.61 -1.21
N ALA A 206 22.68 -2.91 -1.10
CA ALA A 206 21.64 -3.44 -0.22
C ALA A 206 22.11 -4.63 0.62
N LYS A 207 21.49 -4.78 1.79
CA LYS A 207 21.64 -5.91 2.68
C LYS A 207 20.30 -6.59 2.92
N MET A 208 20.24 -7.90 2.69
CA MET A 208 19.12 -8.76 3.03
C MET A 208 18.97 -8.84 4.55
N LEU A 209 17.78 -8.52 5.06
CA LEU A 209 17.49 -8.56 6.50
C LEU A 209 17.20 -9.99 7.00
N ASP A 210 16.68 -10.86 6.11
CA ASP A 210 16.48 -12.28 6.37
C ASP A 210 17.05 -13.13 5.21
N PRO A 211 18.35 -13.44 5.24
CA PRO A 211 19.00 -14.23 4.18
C PRO A 211 18.55 -15.70 4.15
N LYS A 212 17.79 -16.18 5.15
CA LYS A 212 17.24 -17.55 5.16
C LYS A 212 16.00 -17.68 4.28
N LYS A 213 15.34 -16.57 3.93
CA LYS A 213 14.38 -16.58 2.83
C LYS A 213 15.18 -16.80 1.55
N ASN A 214 15.09 -18.01 0.99
CA ASN A 214 15.75 -18.49 -0.22
C ASN A 214 15.35 -17.68 -1.47
N LEU A 215 15.59 -16.38 -1.47
CA LEU A 215 15.26 -15.43 -2.52
C LEU A 215 16.45 -15.31 -3.45
N GLN A 216 16.18 -15.31 -4.75
CA GLN A 216 17.16 -15.04 -5.79
C GLN A 216 16.77 -13.76 -6.48
N LEU A 217 17.67 -12.79 -6.52
CA LEU A 217 17.40 -11.55 -7.24
C LEU A 217 17.03 -11.84 -8.71
N SER A 218 15.99 -11.17 -9.20
CA SER A 218 15.47 -11.36 -10.54
C SER A 218 15.83 -10.19 -11.44
N HIS A 219 15.27 -9.00 -11.15
CA HIS A 219 15.42 -7.81 -11.97
C HIS A 219 15.01 -6.57 -11.15
N ILE A 220 15.34 -5.38 -11.64
CA ILE A 220 14.78 -4.11 -11.16
C ILE A 220 13.80 -3.62 -12.22
N SER A 221 12.60 -3.23 -11.82
CA SER A 221 11.63 -2.54 -12.70
C SER A 221 11.55 -1.07 -12.34
N PHE A 222 11.38 -0.22 -13.35
CA PHE A 222 11.11 1.20 -13.20
C PHE A 222 9.73 1.52 -13.80
N TYR A 223 8.81 1.90 -12.92
CA TYR A 223 7.47 2.33 -13.28
C TYR A 223 7.43 3.85 -13.39
N ILE A 224 6.75 4.34 -14.42
CA ILE A 224 6.65 5.75 -14.76
C ILE A 224 5.23 6.22 -14.51
N ASP A 225 5.10 7.25 -13.68
CA ASP A 225 3.84 7.91 -13.37
C ASP A 225 3.88 9.38 -13.82
N ASN A 226 2.70 9.96 -14.07
CA ASN A 226 2.55 11.41 -14.15
C ASN A 226 2.97 12.08 -12.84
N LEU A 227 3.35 13.36 -12.89
CA LEU A 227 3.55 14.13 -11.67
C LEU A 227 2.23 14.24 -10.88
N PRO A 228 2.24 13.90 -9.58
CA PRO A 228 1.08 14.00 -8.71
C PRO A 228 0.67 15.47 -8.58
N ASN A 229 -0.62 15.71 -8.72
CA ASN A 229 -1.23 17.03 -8.55
C ASN A 229 -2.73 16.88 -8.23
N GLU A 230 -3.41 17.97 -7.91
CA GLU A 230 -4.85 17.97 -7.59
C GLU A 230 -5.72 17.41 -8.73
N ARG A 231 -5.33 17.60 -10.01
CA ARG A 231 -6.07 17.03 -11.14
C ARG A 231 -5.95 15.50 -11.17
N GLU A 232 -4.77 14.95 -10.85
CA GLU A 232 -4.61 13.50 -10.70
C GLU A 232 -5.48 12.96 -9.57
N TYR A 233 -5.61 13.67 -8.45
CA TYR A 233 -6.56 13.30 -7.40
C TYR A 233 -8.01 13.31 -7.93
N GLU A 234 -8.46 14.41 -8.53
CA GLU A 234 -9.86 14.56 -8.98
C GLU A 234 -10.30 13.48 -9.99
N VAL A 235 -9.41 13.06 -10.88
CA VAL A 235 -9.70 12.01 -11.88
C VAL A 235 -9.73 10.61 -11.26
N ASN A 236 -8.96 10.37 -10.20
CA ASN A 236 -8.76 9.04 -9.64
C ASN A 236 -9.44 8.81 -8.28
N LYS A 237 -9.97 9.85 -7.62
CA LYS A 237 -10.40 9.75 -6.21
C LYS A 237 -11.45 8.68 -5.92
N ASN A 238 -12.30 8.37 -6.91
CA ASN A 238 -13.37 7.37 -6.80
C ASN A 238 -12.95 5.95 -7.26
N LYS A 239 -11.68 5.73 -7.61
CA LYS A 239 -11.20 4.40 -8.00
C LYS A 239 -11.04 3.52 -6.76
N LEU A 240 -11.57 2.31 -6.85
CA LEU A 240 -11.50 1.29 -5.79
C LEU A 240 -10.13 0.61 -5.71
N ASN A 241 -9.28 0.78 -6.72
CA ASN A 241 -7.96 0.19 -6.76
C ASN A 241 -6.95 1.18 -7.36
N TYR A 242 -5.68 0.87 -7.16
CA TYR A 242 -4.56 1.56 -7.77
C TYR A 242 -3.56 0.54 -8.31
N SER A 243 -2.77 0.96 -9.29
CA SER A 243 -1.66 0.19 -9.83
C SER A 243 -0.38 1.02 -9.74
N MET A 244 0.76 0.35 -9.87
CA MET A 244 1.99 1.03 -10.30
C MET A 244 1.73 1.78 -11.62
N GLY A 245 2.59 2.76 -11.93
CA GLY A 245 2.60 3.43 -13.22
C GLY A 245 2.92 2.49 -14.39
N ASP A 246 3.18 3.06 -15.55
CA ASP A 246 3.54 2.28 -16.74
C ASP A 246 4.96 1.73 -16.58
N LEU A 247 5.15 0.43 -16.80
CA LEU A 247 6.50 -0.15 -16.80
C LEU A 247 7.29 0.42 -17.97
N GLY A 248 8.38 1.14 -17.70
CA GLY A 248 9.19 1.79 -18.73
C GLY A 248 10.54 1.14 -18.97
N LEU A 249 11.17 0.62 -17.92
CA LEU A 249 12.52 0.05 -17.97
C LEU A 249 12.66 -1.12 -17.01
N ILE A 250 13.37 -2.16 -17.46
CA ILE A 250 13.87 -3.25 -16.63
C ILE A 250 15.39 -3.25 -16.68
N VAL A 251 16.03 -3.36 -15.52
CA VAL A 251 17.45 -3.68 -15.37
C VAL A 251 17.58 -5.14 -14.99
N SER A 252 18.30 -5.88 -15.82
CA SER A 252 18.50 -7.32 -15.67
C SER A 252 19.97 -7.67 -15.48
N LYS A 253 20.22 -8.89 -15.00
CA LYS A 253 21.58 -9.46 -14.95
C LYS A 253 22.19 -9.52 -16.36
N PRO A 254 23.48 -9.20 -16.53
CA PRO A 254 24.20 -9.45 -17.78
C PRO A 254 24.07 -10.90 -18.23
N LEU A 255 23.79 -11.10 -19.53
CA LEU A 255 23.75 -12.42 -20.14
C LEU A 255 25.13 -12.90 -20.58
N GLU A 256 25.22 -14.17 -20.99
CA GLU A 256 26.43 -14.70 -21.61
C GLU A 256 26.66 -14.06 -22.99
N PHE A 257 27.91 -14.03 -23.48
CA PHE A 257 28.33 -13.27 -24.67
C PHE A 257 27.52 -13.51 -25.97
N TYR A 258 26.79 -14.63 -26.08
CA TYR A 258 26.00 -14.99 -27.26
C TYR A 258 24.49 -14.87 -27.06
N GLU A 259 24.06 -14.38 -25.91
CA GLU A 259 22.66 -14.24 -25.54
C GLU A 259 22.25 -12.76 -25.59
N GLN A 260 20.96 -12.51 -25.83
CA GLN A 260 20.39 -11.17 -25.79
C GLN A 260 18.97 -11.23 -25.27
N TYR A 261 18.57 -10.22 -24.52
CA TYR A 261 17.17 -10.06 -24.13
C TYR A 261 16.32 -9.74 -25.36
N VAL A 262 15.21 -10.46 -25.51
CA VAL A 262 14.18 -10.11 -26.48
C VAL A 262 13.51 -8.82 -26.02
N GLN A 263 13.68 -7.74 -26.78
CA GLN A 263 13.12 -6.44 -26.44
C GLN A 263 11.60 -6.43 -26.72
N PRO A 264 10.77 -6.13 -25.71
CA PRO A 264 9.34 -5.95 -25.89
C PRO A 264 9.00 -4.55 -26.43
N GLU A 265 7.77 -4.38 -26.92
CA GLU A 265 7.32 -3.09 -27.45
C GLU A 265 6.98 -2.06 -26.37
N SER A 266 6.56 -2.52 -25.19
CA SER A 266 5.99 -1.65 -24.14
C SER A 266 7.01 -1.11 -23.13
N TYR A 267 8.19 -1.74 -23.01
CA TYR A 267 9.24 -1.31 -22.10
C TYR A 267 10.61 -1.74 -22.64
N ARG A 268 11.67 -1.17 -22.07
CA ARG A 268 13.05 -1.51 -22.44
C ARG A 268 13.70 -2.43 -21.42
N ILE A 269 14.56 -3.33 -21.89
CA ILE A 269 15.44 -4.12 -21.02
C ILE A 269 16.87 -3.66 -21.23
N ILE A 270 17.57 -3.33 -20.15
CA ILE A 270 19.01 -3.08 -20.13
C ILE A 270 19.72 -4.05 -19.19
N GLU A 271 21.00 -4.28 -19.44
CA GLU A 271 21.85 -5.04 -18.54
C GLU A 271 22.47 -4.11 -17.50
N ALA A 272 22.62 -4.60 -16.28
CA ALA A 272 23.39 -3.91 -15.26
C ALA A 272 24.89 -3.89 -15.61
N GLU A 273 25.59 -2.82 -15.28
CA GLU A 273 27.05 -2.77 -15.38
C GLU A 273 27.71 -3.65 -14.31
N ASN A 274 27.09 -3.72 -13.13
CA ASN A 274 27.47 -4.64 -12.07
C ASN A 274 26.27 -5.41 -11.52
N TRP A 275 26.41 -6.71 -11.27
CA TRP A 275 25.39 -7.57 -10.68
C TRP A 275 25.98 -8.53 -9.65
N ASP A 276 26.43 -7.99 -8.52
CA ASP A 276 27.09 -8.77 -7.48
C ASP A 276 26.16 -9.10 -6.33
N ILE A 277 26.10 -10.39 -6.00
CA ILE A 277 25.36 -10.90 -4.84
C ILE A 277 26.30 -11.82 -4.07
N LEU A 278 26.73 -11.37 -2.89
CA LEU A 278 27.65 -12.08 -2.01
C LEU A 278 27.00 -12.22 -0.63
N ASP A 279 26.67 -13.45 -0.27
CA ASP A 279 25.96 -13.81 0.96
C ASP A 279 24.63 -13.05 1.11
N ASP A 280 24.59 -12.05 1.99
CA ASP A 280 23.45 -11.20 2.28
C ASP A 280 23.57 -9.79 1.69
N ARG A 281 24.62 -9.53 0.90
CA ARG A 281 24.89 -8.23 0.26
C ARG A 281 24.61 -8.25 -1.23
N ILE A 282 24.00 -7.17 -1.70
CA ILE A 282 23.64 -6.93 -3.09
C ILE A 282 24.31 -5.61 -3.48
N ASN A 283 25.13 -5.64 -4.53
CA ASN A 283 25.76 -4.46 -5.10
C ASN A 283 25.49 -4.45 -6.60
N LEU A 284 24.67 -3.51 -7.04
CA LEU A 284 24.29 -3.37 -8.45
C LEU A 284 24.65 -1.98 -8.93
N SER A 285 25.08 -1.88 -10.19
CA SER A 285 25.17 -0.59 -10.87
C SER A 285 24.61 -0.65 -12.27
N PHE A 286 24.02 0.46 -12.72
CA PHE A 286 23.41 0.58 -14.04
C PHE A 286 23.27 2.05 -14.44
N LYS A 287 23.17 2.30 -15.75
CA LYS A 287 22.91 3.62 -16.32
C LYS A 287 21.59 3.60 -17.07
N PHE A 288 20.82 4.69 -16.98
CA PHE A 288 19.68 4.84 -17.87
C PHE A 288 20.17 5.13 -19.29
N PRO A 289 19.46 4.62 -20.33
CA PRO A 289 19.75 5.00 -21.71
C PRO A 289 19.59 6.50 -21.92
N ASP A 290 20.43 7.12 -22.76
CA ASP A 290 20.41 8.56 -23.03
C ASP A 290 19.05 9.06 -23.59
N ASP A 291 18.33 8.19 -24.31
CA ASP A 291 17.01 8.45 -24.88
C ASP A 291 15.85 8.08 -23.93
N PHE A 292 16.14 7.62 -22.72
CA PHE A 292 15.15 7.38 -21.67
C PHE A 292 14.78 8.71 -20.99
N VAL A 293 13.95 9.51 -21.68
CA VAL A 293 13.57 10.86 -21.26
C VAL A 293 12.51 10.81 -20.16
N LEU A 294 12.85 11.35 -18.99
CA LEU A 294 12.04 11.32 -17.76
C LEU A 294 11.40 12.67 -17.41
N ASN A 295 11.28 13.56 -18.39
CA ASN A 295 10.79 14.92 -18.18
C ASN A 295 9.36 14.92 -17.65
N ASP A 296 9.15 15.60 -16.54
CA ASP A 296 7.85 15.76 -15.87
C ASP A 296 7.15 14.44 -15.55
N ARG A 297 7.91 13.47 -15.04
CA ARG A 297 7.40 12.17 -14.55
C ARG A 297 7.97 11.83 -13.17
N ILE A 298 7.24 10.98 -12.45
CA ILE A 298 7.74 10.29 -11.27
C ILE A 298 8.19 8.88 -11.67
N ILE A 299 9.27 8.41 -11.08
CA ILE A 299 9.80 7.07 -11.34
C ILE A 299 9.76 6.29 -10.04
N THR A 300 9.20 5.10 -10.08
CA THR A 300 9.21 4.16 -8.96
C THR A 300 10.06 2.95 -9.32
N MET A 301 11.18 2.81 -8.64
CA MET A 301 12.03 1.63 -8.71
C MET A 301 11.42 0.51 -7.84
N VAL A 302 11.31 -0.70 -8.37
CA VAL A 302 10.94 -1.90 -7.61
C VAL A 302 11.93 -3.01 -7.91
N LEU A 303 12.57 -3.52 -6.86
CA LEU A 303 13.49 -4.65 -6.98
C LEU A 303 12.76 -5.95 -6.68
N TYR A 304 12.88 -6.92 -7.59
CA TYR A 304 12.20 -8.21 -7.50
C TYR A 304 13.19 -9.36 -7.24
N ALA A 305 12.73 -10.36 -6.51
CA ALA A 305 13.39 -11.66 -6.40
C ALA A 305 12.43 -12.80 -6.74
N ALA A 306 12.95 -13.94 -7.17
CA ALA A 306 12.21 -15.19 -7.30
C ALA A 306 12.47 -16.08 -6.09
N ASN A 307 11.48 -16.87 -5.68
CA ASN A 307 11.67 -17.89 -4.65
C ASN A 307 12.36 -19.14 -5.22
N LYS A 308 13.50 -19.56 -4.64
CA LYS A 308 14.28 -20.72 -5.12
C LYS A 308 13.59 -22.07 -4.85
N THR A 309 12.60 -22.16 -3.96
CA THR A 309 11.98 -23.46 -3.57
C THR A 309 10.84 -23.93 -4.47
N MET A 310 10.52 -23.22 -5.55
CA MET A 310 9.62 -23.76 -6.57
C MET A 310 10.43 -24.59 -7.57
N ASN A 311 10.35 -25.92 -7.42
CA ASN A 311 10.94 -26.91 -8.31
C ASN A 311 10.56 -26.63 -9.77
N THR A 312 11.55 -26.56 -10.66
CA THR A 312 11.40 -26.52 -12.12
C THR A 312 11.19 -27.92 -12.73
N SER A 313 10.71 -28.90 -11.96
CA SER A 313 10.67 -30.31 -12.37
C SER A 313 9.27 -30.93 -12.46
N THR A 314 8.22 -30.15 -12.67
CA THR A 314 6.99 -30.69 -13.26
C THR A 314 6.98 -30.25 -14.72
N HIS A 315 7.19 -31.23 -15.60
CA HIS A 315 6.67 -31.19 -16.96
C HIS A 315 5.15 -31.07 -16.87
N ASP A 316 4.66 -29.85 -16.64
CA ASP A 316 3.29 -29.50 -16.92
C ASP A 316 3.23 -29.20 -18.42
N THR A 317 2.47 -30.02 -19.12
CA THR A 317 2.28 -29.95 -20.58
C THR A 317 1.10 -29.05 -20.95
N ASP A 318 0.65 -28.20 -20.03
CA ASP A 318 -0.36 -27.19 -20.30
C ASP A 318 0.31 -25.85 -20.64
N GLU A 319 0.03 -25.37 -21.85
CA GLU A 319 0.25 -24.00 -22.29
C GLU A 319 -0.50 -23.03 -21.37
N GLY A 320 0.18 -22.64 -20.29
CA GLY A 320 -0.35 -21.74 -19.28
C GLY A 320 0.70 -21.53 -18.22
N THR A 321 1.84 -20.97 -18.61
CA THR A 321 2.98 -20.66 -17.73
C THR A 321 2.50 -20.07 -16.40
N SER A 322 2.51 -20.87 -15.33
CA SER A 322 2.45 -20.36 -13.97
C SER A 322 3.66 -19.43 -13.81
N PRO A 323 3.47 -18.11 -13.65
CA PRO A 323 4.61 -17.20 -13.54
C PRO A 323 5.44 -17.63 -12.34
N ARG A 324 6.77 -17.63 -12.48
CA ARG A 324 7.66 -17.67 -11.31
C ARG A 324 7.15 -16.60 -10.33
N GLU A 325 6.77 -16.99 -9.11
CA GLU A 325 6.24 -16.04 -8.11
C GLU A 325 7.37 -15.04 -7.78
N VAL A 326 7.28 -13.85 -8.39
CA VAL A 326 8.21 -12.74 -8.16
C VAL A 326 7.78 -11.98 -6.91
N VAL A 327 8.73 -11.77 -6.01
CA VAL A 327 8.57 -11.12 -4.72
C VAL A 327 9.17 -9.71 -4.82
N PRO A 328 8.35 -8.65 -4.69
CA PRO A 328 8.88 -7.30 -4.60
C PRO A 328 9.54 -7.10 -3.22
N LEU A 329 10.82 -6.74 -3.24
CA LEU A 329 11.66 -6.58 -2.05
C LEU A 329 11.66 -5.16 -1.50
N THR A 330 11.54 -4.17 -2.38
CA THR A 330 11.55 -2.74 -2.06
C THR A 330 10.79 -1.99 -3.15
N SER A 331 10.20 -0.85 -2.80
CA SER A 331 9.79 0.19 -3.74
C SER A 331 10.38 1.53 -3.31
N TYR A 332 10.97 2.27 -4.24
CA TYR A 332 11.51 3.60 -3.98
C TYR A 332 11.12 4.56 -5.09
N VAL A 333 10.59 5.72 -4.68
CA VAL A 333 10.22 6.78 -5.61
C VAL A 333 11.38 7.77 -5.78
N ILE A 334 11.89 7.85 -7.01
CA ILE A 334 12.90 8.81 -7.43
C ILE A 334 12.18 10.07 -7.90
N HIS A 335 12.42 11.17 -7.18
CA HIS A 335 11.84 12.47 -7.51
C HIS A 335 12.80 13.25 -8.42
N ASN A 336 12.53 13.25 -9.74
CA ASN A 336 13.33 13.97 -10.74
C ASN A 336 13.20 15.51 -10.64
N LYS A 337 12.27 16.00 -9.83
CA LYS A 337 12.17 17.39 -9.39
C LYS A 337 11.88 17.40 -7.89
N ALA A 338 12.38 18.40 -7.18
CA ALA A 338 11.98 18.62 -5.79
C ALA A 338 10.46 18.69 -5.74
N VAL A 339 9.82 17.69 -5.14
CA VAL A 339 8.43 17.79 -4.76
C VAL A 339 8.42 18.85 -3.68
N LEU A 340 7.83 20.01 -4.00
CA LEU A 340 7.72 21.11 -3.05
C LEU A 340 7.18 20.52 -1.74
N ARG A 341 7.86 20.81 -0.63
CA ARG A 341 7.43 20.35 0.69
C ARG A 341 5.94 20.65 0.81
N PHE A 342 5.15 19.59 0.98
CA PHE A 342 3.74 19.72 1.24
C PHE A 342 3.63 20.23 2.68
N ASP A 343 3.43 21.54 2.84
CA ASP A 343 3.19 22.20 4.13
C ASP A 343 1.85 21.74 4.74
#